data_AF-I6CQ57-F1
#
_entry.id   AF-I6CQ57-F1
#
_cell.length_a   1.000
_cell.length_b   1.000
_cell.length_c   1.000
_cell.angle_alpha   90.00
_cell.angle_beta   90.00
_cell.angle_gamma   90.00
#
_symmetry.space_group_name_H-M   'P 1'
#
loop_
_entity.id
_entity.type
_entity.pdbx_description
1 polymer ?
#
loop_
_entity_poly.entity_id
_entity_poly.type
_entity_poly.pdbx_seq_one_letter_code
_entity_poly.pdbx_strand_id
1 'polypeptide(L)'
;MLNFIQENNIVEDLTVYLDVGTQETSGMREDFPEVYISGAEKLCVSLRKQRNVTIDYHLWGGDTHSESAWAKRFPEMLKLFYC
;
A
#
# COMPACT_ATOMS: atom_id res chain seq x y z
N MET A 1 -1.89 13.17 6.79
CA MET A 1 -1.04 12.50 5.78
C MET A 1 -1.57 12.70 4.37
N LEU A 2 -2.77 12.22 4.01
CA LEU A 2 -3.29 12.37 2.63
C LEU A 2 -3.35 13.84 2.17
N ASN A 3 -3.86 14.74 3.00
CA ASN A 3 -3.89 16.18 2.68
C ASN A 3 -2.48 16.71 2.40
N PHE A 4 -1.49 16.33 3.21
CA PHE A 4 -0.10 16.74 2.99
C PHE A 4 0.43 16.28 1.62
N ILE A 5 0.18 15.02 1.23
CA ILE A 5 0.59 14.49 -0.09
C ILE A 5 -0.16 15.19 -1.22
N GLN A 6 -1.41 15.60 -1.02
CA GLN A 6 -2.22 16.26 -2.04
C GLN A 6 -1.87 17.75 -2.18
N GLU A 7 -1.47 18.40 -1.10
CA GLU A 7 -1.14 19.83 -1.04
C GLU A 7 0.32 20.12 -1.42
N ASN A 8 1.19 19.11 -1.37
CA ASN A 8 2.61 19.24 -1.66
C ASN A 8 2.99 18.39 -2.87
N ASN A 9 3.68 19.01 -3.83
CA ASN A 9 4.20 18.28 -4.97
C ASN A 9 5.45 17.50 -4.57
N ILE A 10 5.49 16.21 -4.93
CA ILE A 10 6.71 15.42 -4.84
C ILE A 10 7.57 15.76 -6.05
N VAL A 11 8.72 16.40 -5.79
CA VAL A 11 9.60 16.97 -6.83
C VAL A 11 10.58 15.95 -7.38
N GLU A 12 11.06 15.04 -6.54
CA GLU A 12 11.97 13.97 -6.96
C GLU A 12 11.20 12.77 -7.51
N ASP A 13 11.84 12.00 -8.39
CA ASP A 13 11.27 10.74 -8.87
C ASP A 13 11.19 9.72 -7.73
N LEU A 14 9.99 9.22 -7.47
CA LEU A 14 9.70 8.31 -6.37
C LEU A 14 8.96 7.08 -6.88
N THR A 15 9.51 5.90 -6.58
CA THR A 15 8.82 4.62 -6.79
C THR A 15 8.32 4.09 -5.45
N VAL A 16 7.03 3.74 -5.39
CA VAL A 16 6.35 3.24 -4.20
C VAL A 16 5.78 1.85 -4.48
N TYR A 17 6.11 0.89 -3.62
CA TYR A 17 5.39 -0.38 -3.51
C TYR A 17 4.39 -0.29 -2.36
N LEU A 18 3.14 -0.69 -2.60
CA LEU A 18 2.08 -0.71 -1.60
C LEU A 18 1.29 -2.02 -1.70
N ASP A 19 1.20 -2.77 -0.61
CA ASP A 19 0.44 -4.01 -0.58
C ASP A 19 -0.42 -4.15 0.68
N VAL A 20 -1.59 -4.79 0.53
CA VAL A 20 -2.55 -5.02 1.63
C VAL A 20 -3.17 -6.41 1.48
N GLY A 21 -3.40 -7.11 2.60
CA GLY A 21 -4.17 -8.36 2.61
C GLY A 21 -5.68 -8.13 2.64
N THR A 22 -6.49 -9.01 2.06
CA THR A 22 -7.96 -8.84 2.12
C THR A 22 -8.57 -9.23 3.47
N GLN A 23 -7.78 -9.83 4.37
CA GLN A 23 -8.21 -10.25 5.70
C GLN A 23 -7.32 -9.62 6.78
N GLU A 24 -6.89 -8.36 6.62
CA GLU A 24 -6.12 -7.66 7.66
C GLU A 24 -6.81 -7.75 9.02
N THR A 25 -6.03 -7.99 10.06
CA THR A 25 -6.55 -8.23 11.42
C THR A 25 -5.94 -7.26 12.42
N SER A 26 -6.72 -6.81 13.40
CA SER A 26 -6.19 -6.12 14.59
C SER A 26 -7.04 -6.39 15.80
N GLY A 27 -6.52 -7.22 16.71
CA GLY A 27 -7.16 -7.48 17.98
C GLY A 27 -8.66 -7.81 17.83
N MET A 28 -9.52 -7.01 18.48
CA MET A 28 -10.97 -7.21 18.51
C MET A 28 -11.77 -6.37 17.50
N ARG A 29 -11.14 -5.73 16.50
CA ARG A 29 -11.86 -4.88 15.54
C ARG A 29 -12.28 -5.68 14.31
N GLU A 30 -13.58 -5.77 14.06
CA GLU A 30 -14.15 -6.51 12.93
C GLU A 30 -14.08 -5.74 11.60
N ASP A 31 -14.05 -4.40 11.63
CA ASP A 31 -13.98 -3.52 10.45
C ASP A 31 -12.55 -3.28 9.93
N PHE A 32 -11.57 -3.97 10.52
CA PHE A 32 -10.16 -3.71 10.28
C PHE A 32 -9.69 -3.92 8.83
N PRO A 33 -10.14 -4.97 8.10
CA PRO A 33 -9.81 -5.12 6.69
C PRO A 33 -10.19 -3.89 5.87
N GLU A 34 -11.42 -3.40 6.03
CA GLU A 34 -11.96 -2.29 5.25
C GLU A 34 -11.19 -0.99 5.52
N VAL A 35 -10.79 -0.75 6.77
CA VAL A 35 -9.99 0.43 7.12
C VAL A 35 -8.63 0.42 6.41
N TYR A 36 -7.95 -0.72 6.36
CA TYR A 36 -6.65 -0.85 5.70
C TYR A 36 -6.76 -0.77 4.18
N ILE A 37 -7.72 -1.49 3.59
CA ILE A 37 -7.95 -1.51 2.15
C ILE A 37 -8.35 -0.11 1.68
N SER A 38 -9.38 0.50 2.27
CA SER A 38 -9.83 1.83 1.87
C SER A 38 -8.77 2.91 2.11
N GLY A 39 -7.94 2.77 3.16
CA GLY A 39 -6.81 3.65 3.43
C GLY A 39 -5.74 3.55 2.34
N ALA A 40 -5.34 2.34 1.97
CA ALA A 40 -4.36 2.08 0.93
C ALA A 40 -4.85 2.52 -0.46
N GLU A 41 -6.12 2.29 -0.77
CA GLU A 41 -6.71 2.75 -2.03
C GLU A 41 -6.73 4.29 -2.13
N LYS A 42 -7.13 4.98 -1.06
CA LYS A 42 -7.10 6.46 -1.02
C LYS A 42 -5.68 7.01 -1.15
N LEU A 43 -4.70 6.34 -0.54
CA LEU A 43 -3.29 6.69 -0.68
C LEU A 43 -2.81 6.47 -2.11
N CYS A 44 -3.12 5.31 -2.70
CA CYS A 44 -2.76 4.96 -4.07
C CYS A 44 -3.32 5.97 -5.07
N VAL A 45 -4.61 6.33 -4.95
CA VAL A 45 -5.23 7.38 -5.76
C VAL A 45 -4.56 8.73 -5.60
N SER A 46 -4.13 9.08 -4.38
CA SER A 46 -3.47 10.36 -4.12
C SER A 46 -2.06 10.41 -4.70
N LEU A 47 -1.30 9.31 -4.59
CA LEU A 47 0.05 9.19 -5.14
C LEU A 47 0.05 9.11 -6.67
N ARG A 48 -0.91 8.42 -7.29
CA ARG A 48 -1.05 8.37 -8.77
C ARG A 48 -1.30 9.73 -9.43
N LYS A 49 -1.74 10.74 -8.66
CA LYS A 49 -1.93 12.10 -9.16
C LYS A 49 -0.63 12.91 -9.17
N GLN A 50 0.41 12.44 -8.48
CA GLN A 50 1.71 13.10 -8.45
C GLN A 50 2.51 12.72 -9.71
N ARG A 51 3.00 13.74 -10.43
CA ARG A 51 3.67 13.53 -11.73
C ARG A 51 4.92 12.65 -11.64
N ASN A 52 5.68 12.79 -10.55
CA ASN A 52 6.97 12.13 -10.38
C ASN A 52 6.87 10.88 -9.49
N VAL A 53 5.66 10.34 -9.31
CA VAL A 53 5.44 9.16 -8.49
C VAL A 53 4.95 8.00 -9.35
N THR A 54 5.69 6.90 -9.32
CA THR A 54 5.23 5.60 -9.80
C THR A 54 4.80 4.78 -8.59
N ILE A 55 3.58 4.27 -8.60
CA ILE A 55 3.07 3.41 -7.53
C ILE A 55 2.57 2.09 -8.08
N ASP A 56 3.09 1.01 -7.50
CA ASP A 56 2.63 -0.35 -7.72
C ASP A 56 1.82 -0.81 -6.50
N TYR A 57 0.54 -1.11 -6.72
CA TYR A 57 -0.41 -1.42 -5.66
C TYR A 57 -0.96 -2.84 -5.82
N HIS A 58 -0.85 -3.64 -4.75
CA HIS A 58 -1.26 -5.04 -4.72
C HIS A 58 -2.26 -5.32 -3.61
N LEU A 59 -3.32 -6.06 -3.93
CA LEU A 59 -4.29 -6.56 -2.97
C LEU A 59 -4.22 -8.09 -2.93
N TRP A 60 -3.87 -8.64 -1.77
CA TRP A 60 -3.56 -10.06 -1.59
C TRP A 60 -4.69 -10.82 -0.90
N GLY A 61 -5.34 -11.70 -1.66
CA GLY A 61 -6.49 -12.48 -1.20
C GLY A 61 -6.15 -13.43 -0.05
N GLY A 62 -6.88 -13.30 1.07
CA GLY A 62 -6.82 -14.20 2.21
C GLY A 62 -5.70 -13.92 3.22
N ASP A 63 -4.80 -12.99 2.91
CA ASP A 63 -3.67 -12.67 3.78
C ASP A 63 -4.13 -11.77 4.95
N THR A 64 -3.61 -12.05 6.14
CA THR A 64 -3.87 -11.32 7.40
C THR A 64 -2.69 -10.43 7.80
N HIS A 65 -2.85 -9.67 8.89
CA HIS A 65 -1.79 -8.82 9.44
C HIS A 65 -0.72 -9.66 10.15
N SER A 66 0.16 -10.31 9.39
CA SER A 66 1.16 -11.23 9.93
C SER A 66 2.48 -11.21 9.16
N GLU A 67 3.56 -11.50 9.88
CA GLU A 67 4.90 -11.63 9.31
C GLU A 67 4.97 -12.72 8.22
N SER A 68 4.26 -13.83 8.39
CA SER A 68 4.19 -14.89 7.37
C SER A 68 3.56 -14.40 6.06
N ALA A 69 2.51 -13.58 6.14
CA ALA A 69 1.89 -12.99 4.96
C ALA A 69 2.82 -11.98 4.29
N TRP A 70 3.54 -11.16 5.06
CA TRP A 70 4.53 -10.23 4.49
C TRP A 70 5.72 -10.95 3.87
N ALA A 71 6.25 -11.99 4.51
CA ALA A 71 7.36 -12.78 3.99
C ALA A 71 7.05 -13.40 2.62
N LYS A 72 5.80 -13.84 2.41
CA LYS A 72 5.32 -14.34 1.12
C LYS A 72 5.31 -13.27 0.03
N ARG A 73 4.99 -12.02 0.37
CA ARG A 73 4.82 -10.88 -0.56
C ARG A 73 6.12 -10.12 -0.82
N PHE A 74 7.06 -10.19 0.12
CA PHE A 74 8.35 -9.50 0.06
C PHE A 74 9.12 -9.72 -1.26
N PRO A 75 9.17 -10.94 -1.84
CA PRO A 75 9.81 -11.13 -3.14
C PRO A 75 9.18 -10.31 -4.28
N GLU A 76 7.86 -10.07 -4.27
CA GLU A 76 7.22 -9.23 -5.30
C GLU A 76 7.63 -7.77 -5.16
N MET A 77 7.77 -7.28 -3.93
CA MET A 77 8.33 -5.95 -3.67
C MET A 77 9.75 -5.84 -4.25
N LEU A 78 10.62 -6.84 -4.01
CA LEU A 78 11.99 -6.81 -4.53
C LEU A 78 12.04 -6.76 -6.06
N LYS A 79 11.13 -7.45 -6.76
CA LYS A 79 11.07 -7.41 -8.23
C LYS A 79 10.83 -6.00 -8.76
N LEU A 80 10.06 -5.16 -8.05
CA LEU A 80 9.84 -3.78 -8.48
C LEU A 80 11.12 -2.94 -8.47
N PHE A 81 12.04 -3.20 -7.55
CA PHE A 81 13.22 -2.35 -7.33
C PHE A 81 14.52 -2.91 -7.90
N TYR A 82 14.60 -4.22 -8.15
CA TYR A 82 15.86 -4.90 -8.49
C TYR A 82 15.77 -5.83 -9.71
N CYS A 83 14.63 -5.91 -10.39
CA CYS A 83 14.45 -6.67 -11.63
C CYS A 83 14.05 -5.74 -12.78
#